data_AF-A0A1Z5IJP9-F1
#
_entry.id   AF-A0A1Z5IJP9-F1
#
_cell.length_a   1.000
_cell.length_b   1.000
_cell.length_c   1.000
_cell.angle_alpha   90.00
_cell.angle_beta   90.00
_cell.angle_gamma   90.00
#
_symmetry.space_group_name_H-M   'P 1'
#
loop_
_entity.id
_entity.type
_entity.pdbx_description
1 polymer ?
#
loop_
_entity_poly.entity_id
_entity_poly.type
_entity_poly.pdbx_seq_one_letter_code
_entity_poly.pdbx_strand_id
1 'polypeptide(L)' 'MIKARLHHWTLILGLVFLLAGVICFIIRLFMPGYVGANGILHEPFYLVILGYFGLFAGVIFSCISFLTRNNTK' A
#
# COMPACT_ATOMS: atom_id res chain seq x y z
N MET A 1 5.14 15.88 24.23
CA MET A 1 3.87 15.21 23.85
C MET A 1 3.62 15.11 22.35
N ILE A 2 3.92 16.14 21.54
CA ILE A 2 3.60 16.18 20.09
C ILE A 2 4.34 15.10 19.28
N LYS A 3 5.63 14.87 19.55
CA LYS A 3 6.46 13.85 18.85
C LYS A 3 5.93 12.42 19.01
N ALA A 4 5.51 12.05 20.23
CA ALA A 4 4.96 10.71 20.51
C ALA A 4 3.62 10.48 19.78
N ARG A 5 2.78 11.52 19.68
CA ARG A 5 1.51 11.47 18.95
C ARG A 5 1.76 11.33 17.44
N LEU A 6 2.71 12.08 16.88
CA LEU A 6 3.06 12.02 15.46
C LEU A 6 3.61 10.64 15.04
N HIS A 7 4.49 10.05 15.85
CA HIS A 7 5.01 8.69 15.62
C HIS A 7 3.89 7.63 15.57
N HIS A 8 2.89 7.74 16.44
CA HIS A 8 1.79 6.79 16.47
C HIS A 8 0.93 6.89 15.19
N TRP A 9 0.65 8.12 14.73
CA TRP A 9 -0.08 8.35 13.49
C TRP A 9 0.66 7.86 12.24
N THR A 10 1.98 8.07 12.14
CA THR A 10 2.77 7.60 10.99
C THR A 10 2.81 6.07 10.91
N LEU A 11 2.83 5.39 12.06
CA LEU A 11 2.80 3.92 12.12
C LEU A 11 1.43 3.38 11.67
N ILE A 12 0.33 3.98 12.14
CA ILE A 12 -1.03 3.62 11.72
C ILE A 12 -1.20 3.81 10.21
N LEU A 13 -0.78 4.97 9.68
CA LEU A 13 -0.85 5.24 8.24
C LEU A 13 -0.02 4.24 7.43
N GLY A 14 1.19 3.92 7.88
CA GLY A 14 2.03 2.92 7.23
C GLY A 14 1.39 1.54 7.17
N LEU A 15 0.79 1.10 8.27
CA LEU A 15 0.08 -0.19 8.34
C LEU A 15 -1.14 -0.21 7.40
N VAL A 16 -1.94 0.86 7.40
CA VAL A 16 -3.12 0.97 6.52
C VAL A 16 -2.71 0.90 5.05
N PHE A 17 -1.67 1.61 4.65
CA PHE A 17 -1.16 1.58 3.28
C PHE A 17 -0.61 0.20 2.87
N LEU A 18 0.13 -0.46 3.77
CA LEU A 18 0.60 -1.83 3.53
C LEU A 18 -0.56 -2.80 3.32
N LEU A 19 -1.55 -2.78 4.21
CA LEU A 19 -2.74 -3.63 4.11
C LEU A 19 -3.53 -3.35 2.84
N ALA A 20 -3.75 -2.08 2.50
CA ALA A 20 -4.43 -1.69 1.27
C ALA A 20 -3.69 -2.20 0.01
N GLY A 21 -2.36 -2.13 0.00
CA GLY A 21 -1.53 -2.69 -1.08
C GLY A 21 -1.69 -4.20 -1.22
N VAL A 22 -1.61 -4.94 -0.11
CA VAL A 22 -1.83 -6.41 -0.09
C VAL A 22 -3.24 -6.76 -0.57
N ILE A 23 -4.26 -6.05 -0.10
CA ILE A 23 -5.66 -6.27 -0.49
C ILE A 23 -5.84 -6.07 -2.00
N CYS A 24 -5.17 -5.09 -2.63
CA CYS A 24 -5.21 -4.93 -4.08
C CYS A 24 -4.67 -6.16 -4.82
N PHE A 25 -3.57 -6.76 -4.35
CA PHE A 25 -3.05 -7.99 -4.95
C PHE A 25 -3.98 -9.20 -4.73
N ILE A 26 -4.61 -9.28 -3.55
CA ILE A 26 -5.62 -10.30 -3.27
C ILE A 26 -6.79 -10.16 -4.25
N ILE A 27 -7.34 -8.95 -4.43
CA ILE A 27 -8.47 -8.75 -5.35
C ILE A 27 -8.07 -9.08 -6.80
N ARG A 28 -6.84 -8.77 -7.21
CA ARG A 28 -6.33 -9.14 -8.54
C ARG A 28 -6.31 -10.65 -8.77
N LEU A 29 -6.03 -11.47 -7.75
CA LEU A 29 -6.07 -12.93 -7.86
C LEU A 29 -7.48 -13.47 -8.15
N PHE A 30 -8.52 -12.77 -7.70
CA PHE A 30 -9.92 -13.18 -7.90
C PHE A 30 -10.57 -12.56 -9.14
N MET A 31 -9.93 -11.59 -9.81
CA MET A 31 -10.47 -10.96 -11.01
C MET A 31 -9.84 -11.55 -12.28
N PRO A 32 -10.55 -12.44 -13.01
CA PRO A 32 -10.05 -12.97 -14.28
C PRO A 32 -10.03 -11.88 -15.35
N GLY A 33 -9.02 -11.92 -16.21
CA GLY A 33 -9.00 -11.18 -17.47
C GLY A 33 -9.93 -11.81 -18.50
N TYR A 34 -10.46 -10.99 -19.41
CA TYR A 34 -11.21 -11.49 -20.57
C TYR A 34 -10.76 -10.79 -21.85
N VAL A 35 -10.90 -11.46 -22.99
CA VAL A 35 -10.62 -10.86 -24.31
C VAL A 35 -11.91 -10.30 -24.86
N GLY A 36 -11.92 -8.99 -25.16
CA GLY A 36 -13.05 -8.31 -25.78
C GLY A 36 -13.26 -8.72 -27.24
N ALA A 37 -14.42 -8.44 -27.80
CA ALA A 37 -14.75 -8.73 -29.21
C ALA A 37 -13.83 -8.04 -30.23
N ASN A 38 -13.15 -6.98 -29.79
CA ASN A 38 -12.09 -6.26 -30.52
C ASN A 38 -10.72 -6.95 -30.45
N GLY A 39 -10.60 -8.10 -29.80
CA GLY A 39 -9.34 -8.83 -29.61
C GLY A 39 -8.44 -8.24 -28.52
N ILE A 40 -8.92 -7.26 -27.74
CA ILE A 40 -8.13 -6.61 -26.68
C ILE A 40 -8.32 -7.34 -25.36
N LEU A 41 -7.23 -7.59 -24.64
CA LEU A 41 -7.24 -8.18 -23.31
C LEU A 41 -7.63 -7.12 -22.25
N HIS A 42 -8.78 -7.32 -21.62
CA HIS A 42 -9.25 -6.54 -20.49
C HIS A 42 -8.84 -7.23 -19.20
N GLU A 43 -7.79 -6.72 -18.57
CA GLU A 43 -7.34 -7.11 -17.25
C GLU A 43 -7.31 -5.90 -16.31
N PRO A 44 -7.56 -6.07 -15.01
CA PRO A 44 -7.60 -4.96 -14.07
C PRO A 44 -6.18 -4.53 -13.67
N PHE A 45 -5.40 -4.00 -14.63
CA PHE A 45 -4.00 -3.58 -14.45
C PHE A 45 -3.83 -2.48 -13.40
N TYR A 46 -4.88 -1.67 -13.21
CA TYR A 46 -4.87 -0.62 -12.18
C TYR A 46 -4.67 -1.17 -10.76
N LEU A 47 -5.13 -2.40 -10.46
CA LEU A 47 -4.89 -3.02 -9.14
C LEU A 47 -3.41 -3.33 -8.89
N VAL A 48 -2.66 -3.66 -9.94
CA VAL A 48 -1.21 -3.92 -9.81
C VAL A 48 -0.49 -2.62 -9.47
N ILE A 49 -0.80 -1.53 -10.19
CA ILE A 49 -0.22 -0.21 -9.96
C ILE A 49 -0.58 0.29 -8.55
N LEU A 50 -1.86 0.22 -8.16
CA LEU A 50 -2.32 0.61 -6.83
C LEU A 50 -1.72 -0.27 -5.72
N GLY A 51 -1.57 -1.58 -5.98
CA GLY A 51 -0.95 -2.52 -5.05
C GLY A 51 0.49 -2.13 -4.73
N TYR A 52 1.31 -1.93 -5.77
CA TYR A 52 2.70 -1.50 -5.58
C TYR A 52 2.81 -0.12 -4.93
N PHE A 53 1.96 0.83 -5.33
CA PHE A 53 1.91 2.15 -4.72
C PHE A 53 1.59 2.05 -3.22
N GLY A 54 0.60 1.25 -2.85
CA GLY A 54 0.19 1.02 -1.47
C GLY A 54 1.32 0.43 -0.62
N LEU A 55 1.95 -0.65 -1.11
CA LEU A 55 3.08 -1.28 -0.43
C LEU A 55 4.26 -0.31 -0.27
N PHE A 56 4.62 0.40 -1.34
CA PHE A 56 5.76 1.32 -1.33
C PHE A 56 5.54 2.48 -0.35
N ALA A 57 4.37 3.11 -0.38
CA ALA A 57 4.00 4.16 0.58
C ALA A 57 4.01 3.62 2.02
N GLY A 58 3.46 2.43 2.26
CA GLY A 58 3.43 1.81 3.58
C GLY A 58 4.83 1.53 4.14
N VAL A 59 5.76 1.07 3.31
CA VAL A 59 7.18 0.89 3.66
C VAL A 59 7.83 2.23 4.00
N ILE A 60 7.59 3.28 3.21
CA ILE A 60 8.13 4.63 3.50
C ILE A 60 7.63 5.14 4.85
N PHE A 61 6.32 5.09 5.12
CA PHE A 61 5.77 5.54 6.39
C PHE A 61 6.31 4.74 7.59
N SER A 62 6.45 3.42 7.42
CA SER A 62 7.04 2.54 8.44
C SER A 62 8.51 2.87 8.70
N CYS A 63 9.29 3.16 7.64
CA CYS A 63 10.68 3.58 7.74
C CYS A 63 10.81 4.93 8.46
N ILE A 64 9.99 5.92 8.10
CA ILE A 64 9.95 7.23 8.77
C ILE A 64 9.60 7.07 10.26
N SER A 65 8.62 6.23 10.58
CA SER A 65 8.25 5.93 11.96
C SER A 65 9.42 5.31 12.74
N PHE A 66 10.11 4.32 12.15
CA PHE A 66 11.28 3.68 12.73
C PHE A 66 12.43 4.67 12.99
N LEU A 67 12.76 5.53 12.02
CA LEU A 67 13.78 6.56 12.17
C LEU A 67 13.41 7.57 13.26
N THR A 68 12.15 8.01 13.29
CA THR A 68 11.65 8.95 14.31
C THR A 68 11.74 8.36 15.71
N ARG A 69 11.48 7.06 15.86
CA ARG A 69 11.63 6.33 17.13
C ARG A 69 13.08 6.32 17.61
N ASN A 70 14.04 6.09 16.72
CA ASN A 70 15.45 6.01 17.07
C ASN A 70 16.03 7.36 17.53
N ASN A 71 15.53 8.47 16.99
CA ASN A 71 15.93 9.84 17.37
C ASN A 71 15.24 10.37 18.64
N THR A 72 14.33 9.61 19.24
CA THR A 72 13.61 9.99 20.46
C THR A 72 14.05 9.16 21.68
N LYS A 73 15.02 8.26 21.50
CA LYS A 73 15.82 7.69 22.58
C LYS A 73 16.97 8.62 22.93
#